data_AF-A0A8B9Z404-F1
#
_entry.id   AF-A0A8B9Z404-F1
#
_cell.length_a   1.000
_cell.length_b   1.000
_cell.length_c   1.000
_cell.angle_alpha   90.00
_cell.angle_beta   90.00
_cell.angle_gamma   90.00
#
_symmetry.space_group_name_H-M   'P 1'
#
loop_
_entity.id
_entity.type
_entity.pdbx_description
1 polymer ?
#
loop_
_entity_poly.entity_id
_entity_poly.type
_entity_poly.pdbx_seq_one_letter_code
_entity_poly.pdbx_strand_id
1 'polypeptide(L)'
;PSGDCEQPPRFVFAEPPQPLQESYAVGTKLRYTCRPGYTVAMGKSLLVICLPNSTWMATPDFWKSCGPPDIMNGNFDYTTNLQFGATITYTCNTGYRLVGKPSAQCVLTGNEVAWDHVPYCAPISCLPPPIIENGQLINENTDFTFGMGVTYRCNNNSFSLIGDATIHCTTNDNLQGIWSGPAPECKVVACKNPEVENGRRLSGFGTAHTYKNTVTFECNPGHLLNGSSVVTCEADSTWKPPLPTCDPMYCGPAPHFLFAELTTAVGDRSPVGTKLRYQCKPGYAAASGKSSLVTCLSDTTWSADPDFCIRQQCTPPTIENGDVTASSFLFESVVTFACHPGYELKGSPSAKCVVSGNGVDWDTAPPYCESRLPRILCKDPPTIDNGMHNGTKGTEFVYGSVVVYKCKDGFTLAGAASIHCKADHQYHGVWSEPTPELKTEASYLSLVGIFPLLLAILVMNI
;
A
#
# COMPACT_ATOMS: atom_id res chain seq x y z
N PRO A 1 87.40 60.50 46.95
CA PRO A 1 86.63 60.39 45.70
C PRO A 1 85.12 60.27 46.02
N SER A 2 84.41 61.39 46.04
CA SER A 2 82.95 61.40 46.07
C SER A 2 82.46 60.84 44.74
N GLY A 3 82.06 59.57 44.73
CA GLY A 3 81.66 58.84 43.53
C GLY A 3 80.28 59.24 42.99
N ASP A 4 79.62 60.22 43.60
CA ASP A 4 78.25 60.59 43.26
C ASP A 4 78.19 61.26 41.88
N CYS A 5 77.14 60.94 41.13
CA CYS A 5 76.85 61.59 39.87
C CYS A 5 76.11 62.89 40.13
N GLU A 6 76.42 63.93 39.35
CA GLU A 6 75.67 65.18 39.34
C GLU A 6 74.34 65.01 38.58
N GLN A 7 73.86 66.07 37.93
CA GLN A 7 72.61 66.03 37.19
C GLN A 7 72.60 64.93 36.11
N PRO A 8 71.45 64.27 35.94
CA PRO A 8 71.34 63.18 35.00
C PRO A 8 71.28 63.72 33.55
N PRO A 9 71.73 62.93 32.56
CA PRO A 9 71.87 63.40 31.18
C PRO A 9 70.54 63.84 30.58
N ARG A 10 70.52 64.99 29.93
CA ARG A 10 69.32 65.46 29.21
C ARG A 10 69.26 64.83 27.83
N PHE A 11 68.13 64.20 27.53
CA PHE A 11 67.87 63.67 26.19
C PHE A 11 66.83 64.49 25.44
N VAL A 12 67.02 64.62 24.14
CA VAL A 12 66.07 65.31 23.23
C VAL A 12 64.76 64.51 23.10
N PHE A 13 64.79 63.21 23.41
CA PHE A 13 63.69 62.26 23.22
C PHE A 13 63.03 61.77 24.52
N ALA A 14 63.62 62.04 25.68
CA ALA A 14 63.11 61.57 26.98
C ALA A 14 63.43 62.57 28.10
N GLU A 15 62.57 62.60 29.12
CA GLU A 15 62.72 63.47 30.27
C GLU A 15 63.09 62.67 31.53
N PRO A 16 64.01 63.18 32.37
CA PRO A 16 64.29 62.57 33.65
C PRO A 16 63.11 62.74 34.62
N PRO A 17 62.98 61.86 35.64
CA PRO A 17 61.97 62.03 36.68
C PRO A 17 62.20 63.36 37.43
N GLN A 18 61.12 64.12 37.66
CA GLN A 18 61.12 65.35 38.44
C GLN A 18 60.55 65.12 39.85
N PRO A 19 61.06 65.80 40.91
CA PRO A 19 62.12 66.82 40.88
C PRO A 19 63.55 66.25 40.79
N LEU A 20 64.48 67.02 40.22
CA LEU A 20 65.91 66.66 40.17
C LEU A 20 66.57 66.91 41.53
N GLN A 21 67.46 66.01 41.94
CA GLN A 21 68.27 66.13 43.16
C GLN A 21 69.63 66.77 42.83
N GLU A 22 70.29 67.34 43.85
CA GLU A 22 71.60 67.99 43.69
C GLU A 22 72.73 66.97 43.39
N SER A 23 72.66 65.77 43.97
CA SER A 23 73.59 64.66 43.69
C SER A 23 72.89 63.29 43.79
N TYR A 24 73.44 62.30 43.09
CA TYR A 24 72.93 60.94 43.03
C TYR A 24 74.02 59.93 43.41
N ALA A 25 73.76 59.07 44.38
CA ALA A 25 74.71 58.05 44.81
C ALA A 25 75.02 57.03 43.70
N VAL A 26 76.24 56.46 43.75
CA VAL A 26 76.64 55.36 42.85
C VAL A 26 75.63 54.21 42.94
N GLY A 27 75.17 53.72 41.78
CA GLY A 27 74.18 52.66 41.67
C GLY A 27 72.73 53.14 41.60
N THR A 28 72.45 54.43 41.79
CA THR A 28 71.11 54.99 41.58
C THR A 28 70.65 54.79 40.13
N LYS A 29 69.41 54.31 39.98
CA LYS A 29 68.77 54.08 38.68
C LYS A 29 67.61 55.06 38.49
N LEU A 30 67.68 55.88 37.45
CA LEU A 30 66.63 56.80 37.07
C LEU A 30 65.85 56.24 35.88
N ARG A 31 64.52 56.17 36.01
CA ARG A 31 63.63 55.77 34.93
C ARG A 31 63.11 57.01 34.22
N TYR A 32 63.53 57.18 32.98
CA TYR A 32 63.09 58.29 32.13
C TYR A 32 61.70 58.01 31.58
N THR A 33 60.96 59.07 31.27
CA THR A 33 59.71 59.02 30.51
C THR A 33 59.97 59.52 29.10
N CYS A 34 59.49 58.80 28.08
CA CYS A 34 59.58 59.27 26.70
C CYS A 34 58.85 60.60 26.56
N ARG A 35 59.42 61.53 25.78
CA ARG A 35 58.66 62.67 25.28
C ARG A 35 57.60 62.17 24.29
N PRO A 36 56.49 62.91 24.10
CA PRO A 36 55.48 62.56 23.11
C PRO A 36 56.07 62.20 21.74
N GLY A 37 55.55 61.12 21.14
CA GLY A 37 55.98 60.62 19.83
C GLY A 37 57.22 59.74 19.81
N TYR A 38 57.95 59.54 20.92
CA TYR A 38 59.09 58.62 21.02
C TYR A 38 58.73 57.32 21.75
N THR A 39 59.22 56.18 21.26
CA THR A 39 59.05 54.87 21.89
C THR A 39 60.40 54.19 22.06
N VAL A 40 60.53 53.41 23.15
CA VAL A 40 61.77 52.65 23.43
C VAL A 40 62.01 51.63 22.31
N ALA A 41 63.21 51.64 21.72
CA ALA A 41 63.58 50.62 20.74
C ALA A 41 63.57 49.21 21.39
N MET A 42 63.23 48.19 20.61
CA MET A 42 63.17 46.80 21.09
C MET A 42 64.50 46.38 21.75
N GLY A 43 64.44 45.88 22.99
CA GLY A 43 65.61 45.43 23.75
C GLY A 43 66.42 46.54 24.43
N LYS A 44 65.99 47.79 24.37
CA LYS A 44 66.59 48.93 25.09
C LYS A 44 65.78 49.28 26.34
N SER A 45 66.40 50.04 27.25
CA SER A 45 65.83 50.38 28.55
C SER A 45 65.82 51.89 28.77
N LEU A 46 64.74 52.39 29.37
CA LEU A 46 64.59 53.77 29.86
C LEU A 46 65.35 54.03 31.17
N LEU A 47 66.18 53.07 31.61
CA LEU A 47 66.94 53.16 32.85
C LEU A 47 68.33 53.71 32.58
N VAL A 48 68.67 54.80 33.27
CA VAL A 48 70.02 55.38 33.30
C VAL A 48 70.60 55.16 34.69
N ILE A 49 71.86 54.71 34.77
CA ILE A 49 72.48 54.25 36.03
C ILE A 49 73.74 55.06 36.34
N CYS A 50 73.88 55.56 37.57
CA CYS A 50 75.10 56.22 38.03
C CYS A 50 76.20 55.19 38.31
N LEU A 51 77.35 55.31 37.64
CA LEU A 51 78.48 54.38 37.74
C LEU A 51 79.52 54.83 38.78
N PRO A 52 80.37 53.92 39.30
CA PRO A 52 81.38 54.24 40.33
C PRO A 52 82.43 55.27 39.94
N ASN A 53 82.54 55.59 38.65
CA ASN A 53 83.43 56.62 38.11
C ASN A 53 82.73 58.00 38.00
N SER A 54 81.61 58.21 38.70
CA SER A 54 80.80 59.44 38.65
C SER A 54 80.23 59.77 37.25
N THR A 55 80.03 58.77 36.39
CA THR A 55 79.41 58.95 35.06
C THR A 55 78.08 58.20 34.95
N TRP A 56 77.18 58.69 34.09
CA TRP A 56 75.90 58.03 33.82
C TRP A 56 76.03 57.03 32.66
N MET A 57 75.65 55.77 32.87
CA MET A 57 75.49 54.79 31.81
C MET A 57 74.18 55.07 31.05
N ALA A 58 74.31 55.63 29.85
CA ALA A 58 73.19 55.91 28.96
C ALA A 58 73.32 55.05 27.68
N THR A 59 72.39 54.11 27.48
CA THR A 59 72.20 53.44 26.17
C THR A 59 70.77 53.52 25.64
N PRO A 60 70.08 54.68 25.69
CA PRO A 60 68.68 54.68 25.32
C PRO A 60 68.60 55.14 23.84
N ASP A 61 68.29 54.19 22.96
CA ASP A 61 68.09 54.41 21.52
C ASP A 61 66.58 54.40 21.26
N PHE A 62 66.07 55.41 20.56
CA PHE A 62 64.64 55.64 20.41
C PHE A 62 64.29 55.94 18.96
N TRP A 63 63.10 55.49 18.58
CA TRP A 63 62.49 55.86 17.32
C TRP A 63 61.18 56.57 17.58
N LYS A 64 60.79 57.38 16.60
CA LYS A 64 59.48 58.01 16.59
C LYS A 64 58.46 57.00 16.05
N SER A 65 57.35 56.81 16.77
CA SER A 65 56.27 55.90 16.37
C SER A 65 54.95 56.64 16.40
N CYS A 66 54.17 56.51 15.33
CA CYS A 66 52.77 56.87 15.37
C CYS A 66 52.06 55.83 16.26
N GLY A 67 51.19 56.27 17.16
CA GLY A 67 50.36 55.34 17.93
C GLY A 67 49.42 54.53 17.03
N PRO A 68 48.81 53.44 17.55
CA PRO A 68 47.74 52.74 16.84
C PRO A 68 46.66 53.76 16.40
N PRO A 69 46.28 53.81 15.11
CA PRO A 69 45.27 54.73 14.65
C PRO A 69 43.90 54.35 15.24
N ASP A 70 43.13 55.37 15.62
CA ASP A 70 41.74 55.21 16.03
C ASP A 70 40.83 55.48 14.83
N ILE A 71 40.15 54.43 14.34
CA ILE A 71 39.22 54.51 13.21
C ILE A 71 37.89 53.86 13.58
N MET A 72 36.86 54.67 13.77
CA MET A 72 35.52 54.19 14.13
C MET A 72 34.91 53.39 12.98
N ASN A 73 34.38 52.20 13.29
CA ASN A 73 33.84 51.24 12.31
C ASN A 73 34.81 50.82 11.20
N GLY A 74 36.11 50.92 11.48
CA GLY A 74 37.17 50.45 10.60
C GLY A 74 38.22 49.64 11.35
N ASN A 75 39.20 49.20 10.58
CA ASN A 75 40.34 48.43 11.04
C ASN A 75 41.55 48.79 10.16
N PHE A 76 42.75 48.45 10.62
CA PHE A 76 43.98 48.58 9.85
C PHE A 76 44.78 47.27 9.93
N ASP A 77 45.73 47.10 9.03
CA ASP A 77 46.57 45.91 9.02
C ASP A 77 47.58 45.91 10.19
N TYR A 78 47.30 45.12 11.23
CA TYR A 78 48.14 44.96 12.42
C TYR A 78 49.54 44.37 12.15
N THR A 79 49.81 43.85 10.95
CA THR A 79 51.12 43.32 10.59
C THR A 79 52.13 44.40 10.22
N THR A 80 51.66 45.62 9.94
CA THR A 80 52.50 46.76 9.59
C THR A 80 53.14 47.40 10.82
N ASN A 81 54.42 47.77 10.73
CA ASN A 81 55.08 48.50 11.82
C ASN A 81 54.57 49.95 11.86
N LEU A 82 54.51 50.57 13.05
CA LEU A 82 53.96 51.92 13.24
C LEU A 82 55.04 53.01 13.34
N GLN A 83 56.25 52.73 12.85
CA GLN A 83 57.40 53.61 12.98
C GLN A 83 57.33 54.78 11.99
N PHE A 84 58.10 55.84 12.26
CA PHE A 84 58.25 56.95 11.32
C PHE A 84 58.63 56.46 9.91
N GLY A 85 57.90 56.95 8.90
CA GLY A 85 58.04 56.54 7.51
C GLY A 85 57.19 55.34 7.10
N ALA A 86 56.63 54.58 8.05
CA ALA A 86 55.77 53.44 7.76
C ALA A 86 54.45 53.86 7.12
N THR A 87 53.91 53.00 6.25
CA THR A 87 52.61 53.18 5.59
C THR A 87 51.67 52.07 6.02
N ILE A 88 50.47 52.44 6.46
CA ILE A 88 49.42 51.51 6.87
C ILE A 88 48.24 51.64 5.92
N THR A 89 47.45 50.57 5.79
CA THR A 89 46.22 50.55 5.00
C THR A 89 45.01 50.34 5.89
N TYR A 90 43.97 51.13 5.67
CA TYR A 90 42.70 51.05 6.38
C TYR A 90 41.68 50.20 5.61
N THR A 91 40.83 49.55 6.37
CA THR A 91 39.68 48.77 5.92
C THR A 91 38.47 49.16 6.75
N CYS A 92 37.27 49.10 6.18
CA CYS A 92 36.05 49.36 6.94
C CYS A 92 35.35 48.05 7.31
N ASN A 93 34.63 48.06 8.43
CA ASN A 93 33.79 46.95 8.84
C ASN A 93 32.62 46.76 7.85
N THR A 94 32.04 45.57 7.81
CA THR A 94 30.87 45.26 6.97
C THR A 94 29.75 46.27 7.20
N GLY A 95 29.19 46.81 6.11
CA GLY A 95 28.16 47.85 6.13
C GLY A 95 28.69 49.29 6.13
N TYR A 96 30.01 49.47 6.07
CA TYR A 96 30.66 50.77 5.96
C TYR A 96 31.58 50.84 4.73
N ARG A 97 31.72 52.03 4.16
CA ARG A 97 32.63 52.32 3.05
C ARG A 97 33.70 53.32 3.47
N LEU A 98 34.91 53.12 2.96
CA LEU A 98 36.04 54.00 3.26
C LEU A 98 35.91 55.32 2.48
N VAL A 99 35.90 56.44 3.20
CA VAL A 99 35.89 57.78 2.61
C VAL A 99 37.22 58.46 2.91
N GLY A 100 37.96 58.76 1.85
CA GLY A 100 39.31 59.32 1.91
C GLY A 100 40.34 58.42 1.23
N LYS A 101 41.62 58.69 1.50
CA LYS A 101 42.71 57.84 1.01
C LYS A 101 42.79 56.57 1.86
N PRO A 102 42.98 55.38 1.25
CA PRO A 102 42.97 54.11 1.96
C PRO A 102 44.26 53.84 2.75
N SER A 103 45.30 54.67 2.60
CA SER A 103 46.62 54.40 3.16
C SER A 103 47.27 55.65 3.74
N ALA A 104 47.63 55.63 5.02
CA ALA A 104 48.31 56.74 5.69
C ALA A 104 49.77 56.44 5.98
N GLN A 105 50.60 57.48 5.95
CA GLN A 105 52.01 57.41 6.26
C GLN A 105 52.31 58.13 7.58
N CYS A 106 53.17 57.53 8.40
CA CYS A 106 53.63 58.16 9.64
C CYS A 106 54.67 59.23 9.33
N VAL A 107 54.26 60.50 9.42
CA VAL A 107 55.09 61.66 9.04
C VAL A 107 55.43 62.52 10.25
N LEU A 108 56.38 63.44 10.07
CA LEU A 108 56.79 64.39 11.10
C LEU A 108 55.85 65.59 11.09
N THR A 109 55.15 65.84 12.19
CA THR A 109 54.24 66.98 12.35
C THR A 109 54.74 67.86 13.49
N GLY A 110 55.47 68.93 13.15
CA GLY A 110 56.19 69.74 14.12
C GLY A 110 57.35 68.97 14.76
N ASN A 111 57.32 68.78 16.08
CA ASN A 111 58.31 67.98 16.82
C ASN A 111 57.84 66.55 17.12
N GLU A 112 56.62 66.18 16.74
CA GLU A 112 56.00 64.88 17.00
C GLU A 112 55.78 64.11 15.69
N VAL A 113 55.35 62.84 15.77
CA VAL A 113 54.94 62.07 14.60
C VAL A 113 53.45 61.79 14.66
N ALA A 114 52.80 61.91 13.51
CA ALA A 114 51.37 61.65 13.35
C ALA A 114 51.12 61.04 11.97
N TRP A 115 49.97 60.37 11.84
CA TRP A 115 49.48 59.93 10.54
C TRP A 115 49.15 61.14 9.69
N ASP A 116 49.66 61.18 8.46
CA ASP A 116 49.49 62.31 7.54
C ASP A 116 48.02 62.59 7.19
N HIS A 117 47.18 61.54 7.18
CA HIS A 117 45.73 61.63 7.13
C HIS A 117 45.09 60.42 7.81
N VAL A 118 43.85 60.58 8.28
CA VAL A 118 43.05 59.48 8.85
C VAL A 118 41.71 59.48 8.11
N PRO A 119 41.39 58.42 7.32
CA PRO A 119 40.09 58.32 6.67
C PRO A 119 39.00 57.97 7.69
N TYR A 120 37.74 58.10 7.30
CA TYR A 120 36.61 57.66 8.11
C TYR A 120 35.74 56.66 7.35
N CYS A 121 35.13 55.74 8.10
CA CYS A 121 34.22 54.74 7.57
C CYS A 121 32.79 55.28 7.63
N ALA A 122 32.24 55.65 6.48
CA ALA A 122 30.86 56.12 6.37
C ALA A 122 29.91 54.92 6.26
N PRO A 123 28.74 54.92 6.93
CA PRO A 123 27.75 53.87 6.74
C PRO A 123 27.29 53.83 5.29
N ILE A 124 27.06 52.63 4.77
CA ILE A 124 26.45 52.44 3.45
C ILE A 124 24.95 52.64 3.61
N SER A 125 24.43 53.68 2.97
CA SER A 125 23.00 53.98 2.95
C SER A 125 22.39 53.73 1.57
N CYS A 126 21.19 53.16 1.56
CA CYS A 126 20.36 53.01 0.38
C CYS A 126 19.55 54.28 0.13
N LEU A 127 19.20 54.52 -1.14
CA LEU A 127 18.21 55.53 -1.49
C LEU A 127 16.85 55.14 -0.88
N PRO A 128 15.96 56.13 -0.62
CA PRO A 128 14.61 55.86 -0.15
C PRO A 128 13.93 54.77 -0.99
N PRO A 129 13.26 53.80 -0.34
CA PRO A 129 12.65 52.68 -1.04
C PRO A 129 11.56 53.17 -2.01
N PRO A 130 11.38 52.51 -3.17
CA PRO A 130 10.40 52.94 -4.16
C PRO A 130 8.98 53.02 -3.59
N ILE A 131 8.24 54.05 -3.97
CA ILE A 131 6.81 54.19 -3.64
C ILE A 131 6.01 53.32 -4.61
N ILE A 132 5.06 52.55 -4.08
CA ILE A 132 4.24 51.61 -4.86
C ILE A 132 2.78 52.08 -4.89
N GLU A 133 2.09 51.89 -6.01
CA GLU A 133 0.66 52.20 -6.12
C GLU A 133 -0.17 51.26 -5.24
N ASN A 134 -1.21 51.79 -4.59
CA ASN A 134 -2.11 51.03 -3.70
C ASN A 134 -1.42 50.29 -2.54
N GLY A 135 -0.19 50.66 -2.22
CA GLY A 135 0.55 50.15 -1.07
C GLY A 135 1.27 51.25 -0.30
N GLN A 136 1.80 50.86 0.85
CA GLN A 136 2.52 51.74 1.75
C GLN A 136 3.60 50.96 2.50
N LEU A 137 4.62 51.67 2.96
CA LEU A 137 5.64 51.12 3.84
C LEU A 137 5.09 50.97 5.26
N ILE A 138 5.45 49.87 5.93
CA ILE A 138 5.03 49.60 7.31
C ILE A 138 5.75 50.53 8.31
N ASN A 139 7.02 50.82 8.04
CA ASN A 139 7.89 51.60 8.92
C ASN A 139 8.39 52.85 8.17
N GLU A 140 8.08 54.03 8.71
CA GLU A 140 8.55 55.32 8.19
C GLU A 140 9.92 55.66 8.79
N ASN A 141 10.93 54.83 8.52
CA ASN A 141 12.31 55.22 8.77
C ASN A 141 12.73 56.24 7.70
N THR A 142 13.55 57.22 8.10
CA THR A 142 14.12 58.22 7.19
C THR A 142 15.56 57.91 6.80
N ASP A 143 16.25 57.06 7.57
CA ASP A 143 17.60 56.58 7.29
C ASP A 143 17.57 55.06 7.03
N PHE A 144 18.17 54.64 5.91
CA PHE A 144 18.16 53.27 5.40
C PHE A 144 19.61 52.80 5.24
N THR A 145 20.18 52.24 6.29
CA THR A 145 21.57 51.75 6.29
C THR A 145 21.63 50.26 5.96
N PHE A 146 22.83 49.79 5.62
CA PHE A 146 23.11 48.40 5.31
C PHE A 146 22.51 47.42 6.34
N GLY A 147 21.82 46.40 5.84
CA GLY A 147 21.15 45.36 6.63
C GLY A 147 19.70 45.71 7.02
N MET A 148 19.28 46.98 6.96
CA MET A 148 17.90 47.36 7.27
C MET A 148 16.92 46.74 6.26
N GLY A 149 15.85 46.13 6.77
CA GLY A 149 14.73 45.64 5.96
C GLY A 149 13.54 46.59 6.02
N VAL A 150 12.95 46.89 4.88
CA VAL A 150 11.69 47.63 4.78
C VAL A 150 10.60 46.72 4.27
N THR A 151 9.44 46.73 4.94
CA THR A 151 8.30 45.89 4.60
C THR A 151 7.19 46.75 4.02
N TYR A 152 6.57 46.25 2.95
CA TYR A 152 5.42 46.85 2.30
C TYR A 152 4.13 46.14 2.71
N ARG A 153 3.03 46.88 2.66
CA ARG A 153 1.68 46.33 2.75
C ARG A 153 0.78 47.01 1.74
N CYS A 154 -0.25 46.32 1.27
CA CYS A 154 -1.28 46.96 0.45
C CYS A 154 -2.24 47.77 1.32
N ASN A 155 -2.77 48.86 0.76
CA ASN A 155 -3.63 49.82 1.47
C ASN A 155 -5.03 49.25 1.77
N ASN A 156 -5.48 48.28 0.97
CA ASN A 156 -6.77 47.63 1.12
C ASN A 156 -6.62 46.11 0.93
N ASN A 157 -7.47 45.35 1.60
CA ASN A 157 -7.53 43.90 1.56
C ASN A 157 -8.03 43.36 0.21
N SER A 158 -8.51 44.23 -0.69
CA SER A 158 -8.84 43.88 -2.08
C SER A 158 -7.62 43.66 -2.97
N PHE A 159 -6.45 44.15 -2.55
CA PHE A 159 -5.20 44.00 -3.29
C PHE A 159 -4.37 42.87 -2.70
N SER A 160 -3.75 42.11 -3.60
CA SER A 160 -2.74 41.11 -3.27
C SER A 160 -1.35 41.71 -3.49
N LEU A 161 -0.44 41.46 -2.56
CA LEU A 161 0.97 41.85 -2.68
C LEU A 161 1.71 40.80 -3.51
N ILE A 162 2.23 41.23 -4.66
CA ILE A 162 2.94 40.40 -5.64
C ILE A 162 4.44 40.68 -5.53
N GLY A 163 5.23 39.65 -5.20
CA GLY A 163 6.67 39.76 -4.96
C GLY A 163 7.01 39.66 -3.46
N ASP A 164 8.26 39.97 -3.13
CA ASP A 164 8.73 39.91 -1.75
C ASP A 164 8.24 41.12 -0.95
N ALA A 165 7.51 40.86 0.14
CA ALA A 165 6.96 41.92 0.98
C ALA A 165 8.05 42.75 1.68
N THR A 166 9.24 42.18 1.89
CA THR A 166 10.36 42.83 2.56
C THR A 166 11.58 42.84 1.65
N ILE A 167 12.15 44.03 1.45
CA ILE A 167 13.43 44.21 0.75
C ILE A 167 14.47 44.73 1.74
N HIS A 168 15.72 44.32 1.57
CA HIS A 168 16.82 44.67 2.47
C HIS A 168 17.81 45.60 1.79
N CYS A 169 18.33 46.57 2.54
CA CYS A 169 19.41 47.41 2.08
C CYS A 169 20.71 46.59 2.08
N THR A 170 21.26 46.40 0.89
CA THR A 170 22.47 45.62 0.61
C THR A 170 23.48 46.50 -0.12
N THR A 171 24.54 45.93 -0.67
CA THR A 171 25.53 46.69 -1.42
C THR A 171 25.94 45.98 -2.70
N ASN A 172 26.32 46.77 -3.71
CA ASN A 172 26.93 46.26 -4.94
C ASN A 172 28.46 46.20 -4.82
N ASP A 173 29.13 45.76 -5.89
CA ASP A 173 30.59 45.63 -5.95
C ASP A 173 31.35 46.95 -5.68
N ASN A 174 30.71 48.10 -5.88
CA ASN A 174 31.29 49.43 -5.66
C ASN A 174 31.00 49.99 -4.26
N LEU A 175 30.54 49.16 -3.30
CA LEU A 175 30.14 49.58 -1.95
C LEU A 175 29.05 50.68 -1.95
N GLN A 176 28.20 50.69 -2.97
CA GLN A 176 27.02 51.55 -3.05
C GLN A 176 25.80 50.79 -2.52
N GLY A 177 24.95 51.46 -1.74
CA GLY A 177 23.74 50.87 -1.18
C GLY A 177 22.69 50.60 -2.27
N ILE A 178 22.22 49.35 -2.35
CA ILE A 178 21.15 48.91 -3.25
C ILE A 178 20.14 48.01 -2.51
N TRP A 179 18.88 48.03 -2.92
CA TRP A 179 17.87 47.13 -2.38
C TRP A 179 18.08 45.70 -2.92
N SER A 180 17.79 44.70 -2.08
CA SER A 180 17.98 43.27 -2.37
C SER A 180 17.14 42.75 -3.55
N GLY A 181 16.11 43.50 -3.96
CA GLY A 181 15.20 43.15 -5.04
C GLY A 181 14.31 44.32 -5.44
N PRO A 182 13.46 44.14 -6.48
CA PRO A 182 12.47 45.12 -6.87
C PRO A 182 11.40 45.29 -5.78
N ALA A 183 10.76 46.46 -5.74
CA ALA A 183 9.62 46.68 -4.85
C ALA A 183 8.42 45.80 -5.28
N PRO A 184 7.63 45.28 -4.33
CA PRO A 184 6.47 44.46 -4.65
C PRO A 184 5.33 45.30 -5.26
N GLU A 185 4.38 44.65 -5.91
CA GLU A 185 3.24 45.30 -6.55
C GLU A 185 1.93 44.95 -5.84
N CYS A 186 1.06 45.94 -5.61
CA CYS A 186 -0.28 45.71 -5.06
C CYS A 186 -1.31 45.68 -6.20
N LYS A 187 -1.75 44.47 -6.58
CA LYS A 187 -2.69 44.24 -7.69
C LYS A 187 -3.92 43.49 -7.24
N VAL A 188 -5.05 43.73 -7.91
CA VAL A 188 -6.24 42.90 -7.72
C VAL A 188 -6.02 41.59 -8.47
N VAL A 189 -5.87 40.49 -7.73
CA VAL A 189 -5.78 39.14 -8.28
C VAL A 189 -7.05 38.41 -7.93
N ALA A 190 -7.78 37.97 -8.95
CA ALA A 190 -9.05 37.27 -8.80
C ALA A 190 -9.16 36.15 -9.83
N CYS A 191 -8.82 34.93 -9.43
CA CYS A 191 -8.98 33.77 -10.30
C CYS A 191 -10.45 33.36 -10.39
N LYS A 192 -10.89 33.02 -11.61
CA LYS A 192 -12.23 32.46 -11.84
C LYS A 192 -12.43 31.22 -10.97
N ASN A 193 -13.62 31.05 -10.38
CA ASN A 193 -13.94 29.86 -9.61
C ASN A 193 -13.71 28.59 -10.48
N PRO A 194 -12.83 27.67 -10.04
CA PRO A 194 -12.40 26.58 -10.89
C PRO A 194 -13.44 25.45 -10.88
N GLU A 195 -13.78 24.98 -12.07
CA GLU A 195 -14.75 23.91 -12.32
C GLU A 195 -14.09 22.83 -13.17
N VAL A 196 -14.19 21.58 -12.72
CA VAL A 196 -13.64 20.40 -13.40
C VAL A 196 -14.78 19.41 -13.58
N GLU A 197 -15.16 19.14 -14.82
CA GLU A 197 -16.21 18.18 -15.16
C GLU A 197 -15.78 16.78 -14.71
N ASN A 198 -16.71 16.00 -14.13
CA ASN A 198 -16.43 14.70 -13.52
C ASN A 198 -15.35 14.72 -12.43
N GLY A 199 -15.03 15.90 -11.90
CA GLY A 199 -14.15 16.09 -10.75
C GLY A 199 -14.88 16.72 -9.56
N ARG A 200 -14.31 16.57 -8.38
CA ARG A 200 -14.75 17.22 -7.14
C ARG A 200 -13.59 17.91 -6.43
N ARG A 201 -13.89 19.01 -5.75
CA ARG A 201 -12.93 19.76 -4.95
C ARG A 201 -12.74 19.08 -3.59
N LEU A 202 -11.49 18.92 -3.18
CA LEU A 202 -11.11 18.45 -1.85
C LEU A 202 -10.80 19.60 -0.90
N SER A 203 -10.40 20.75 -1.43
CA SER A 203 -9.98 21.90 -0.63
C SER A 203 -10.34 23.22 -1.31
N GLY A 204 -10.18 24.30 -0.55
CA GLY A 204 -10.30 25.66 -1.07
C GLY A 204 -11.71 26.02 -1.51
N PHE A 205 -12.77 25.50 -0.90
CA PHE A 205 -14.20 25.64 -1.30
C PHE A 205 -14.76 27.08 -1.44
N GLY A 206 -13.98 28.11 -1.16
CA GLY A 206 -14.37 29.50 -1.36
C GLY A 206 -14.72 29.82 -2.82
N THR A 207 -15.49 30.89 -3.00
CA THR A 207 -15.86 31.45 -4.31
C THR A 207 -14.94 32.57 -4.76
N ALA A 208 -14.23 33.20 -3.83
CA ALA A 208 -13.21 34.21 -4.09
C ALA A 208 -11.82 33.59 -3.91
N HIS A 209 -11.00 33.65 -4.97
CA HIS A 209 -9.63 33.12 -5.00
C HIS A 209 -8.66 34.25 -5.33
N THR A 210 -7.86 34.63 -4.34
CA THR A 210 -6.80 35.65 -4.47
C THR A 210 -5.44 34.99 -4.68
N TYR A 211 -4.40 35.82 -4.83
CA TYR A 211 -3.04 35.36 -5.09
C TYR A 211 -2.57 34.29 -4.11
N LYS A 212 -1.95 33.24 -4.63
CA LYS A 212 -1.45 32.06 -3.91
C LYS A 212 -2.52 31.21 -3.20
N ASN A 213 -3.81 31.48 -3.38
CA ASN A 213 -4.83 30.49 -3.01
C ASN A 213 -4.68 29.23 -3.84
N THR A 214 -4.89 28.08 -3.20
CA THR A 214 -4.77 26.76 -3.81
C THR A 214 -6.08 26.02 -3.75
N VAL A 215 -6.35 25.22 -4.78
CA VAL A 215 -7.52 24.34 -4.87
C VAL A 215 -7.05 22.95 -5.27
N THR A 216 -7.53 21.94 -4.55
CA THR A 216 -7.22 20.53 -4.81
C THR A 216 -8.43 19.81 -5.40
N PHE A 217 -8.19 18.95 -6.39
CA PHE A 217 -9.19 18.19 -7.11
C PHE A 217 -8.96 16.68 -7.01
N GLU A 218 -10.06 15.93 -7.12
CA GLU A 218 -10.09 14.48 -7.28
C GLU A 218 -11.16 14.12 -8.31
N CYS A 219 -10.90 13.13 -9.16
CA CYS A 219 -11.90 12.68 -10.13
C CYS A 219 -12.96 11.78 -9.50
N ASN A 220 -14.17 11.84 -10.04
CA ASN A 220 -15.26 10.95 -9.67
C ASN A 220 -14.91 9.50 -10.08
N PRO A 221 -15.50 8.49 -9.42
CA PRO A 221 -15.27 7.08 -9.77
C PRO A 221 -15.44 6.82 -11.27
N GLY A 222 -14.50 6.06 -11.85
CA GLY A 222 -14.49 5.75 -13.29
C GLY A 222 -13.83 6.80 -14.18
N HIS A 223 -13.21 7.84 -13.61
CA HIS A 223 -12.43 8.83 -14.35
C HIS A 223 -11.01 8.91 -13.80
N LEU A 224 -10.05 9.15 -14.69
CA LEU A 224 -8.63 9.30 -14.39
C LEU A 224 -8.27 10.79 -14.42
N LEU A 225 -7.55 11.24 -13.39
CA LEU A 225 -7.04 12.61 -13.34
C LEU A 225 -5.89 12.80 -14.31
N ASN A 226 -6.04 13.76 -15.22
CA ASN A 226 -5.04 14.17 -16.18
C ASN A 226 -4.63 15.63 -15.92
N GLY A 227 -3.36 15.83 -15.57
CA GLY A 227 -2.81 17.11 -15.09
C GLY A 227 -2.51 17.11 -13.59
N SER A 228 -2.40 18.29 -13.00
CA SER A 228 -2.11 18.44 -11.56
C SER A 228 -3.38 18.39 -10.72
N SER A 229 -3.35 17.62 -9.63
CA SER A 229 -4.44 17.63 -8.64
C SER A 229 -4.51 18.92 -7.83
N VAL A 230 -3.45 19.74 -7.86
CA VAL A 230 -3.39 21.02 -7.15
C VAL A 230 -3.10 22.14 -8.12
N VAL A 231 -3.88 23.21 -8.04
CA VAL A 231 -3.71 24.44 -8.81
C VAL A 231 -3.61 25.65 -7.88
N THR A 232 -2.82 26.64 -8.28
CA THR A 232 -2.56 27.87 -7.52
C THR A 232 -2.97 29.08 -8.33
N CYS A 233 -3.64 30.04 -7.70
CA CYS A 233 -3.97 31.31 -8.33
C CYS A 233 -2.73 32.20 -8.39
N GLU A 234 -2.25 32.52 -9.60
CA GLU A 234 -1.03 33.31 -9.79
C GLU A 234 -1.33 34.78 -10.09
N ALA A 235 -0.28 35.60 -10.15
CA ALA A 235 -0.36 37.06 -10.28
C ALA A 235 -1.10 37.55 -11.54
N ASP A 236 -1.18 36.72 -12.58
CA ASP A 236 -1.92 36.99 -13.82
C ASP A 236 -3.42 36.68 -13.73
N SER A 237 -3.93 36.37 -12.53
CA SER A 237 -5.31 35.92 -12.28
C SER A 237 -5.67 34.62 -13.02
N THR A 238 -4.68 33.78 -13.31
CA THR A 238 -4.89 32.45 -13.88
C THR A 238 -4.47 31.34 -12.92
N TRP A 239 -5.07 30.16 -13.10
CA TRP A 239 -4.67 28.96 -12.38
C TRP A 239 -3.42 28.36 -13.01
N LYS A 240 -2.39 28.16 -12.19
CA LYS A 240 -1.15 27.49 -12.56
C LYS A 240 -0.86 26.31 -11.62
N PRO A 241 -0.57 25.11 -12.15
CA PRO A 241 -0.79 24.71 -13.55
C PRO A 241 -2.27 24.85 -13.97
N PRO A 242 -2.60 24.74 -15.27
CA PRO A 242 -3.98 24.76 -15.75
C PRO A 242 -4.86 23.72 -15.03
N LEU A 243 -6.17 23.96 -15.00
CA LEU A 243 -7.11 23.04 -14.37
C LEU A 243 -6.98 21.63 -14.95
N PRO A 244 -7.02 20.58 -14.12
CA PRO A 244 -6.94 19.20 -14.59
C PRO A 244 -8.22 18.81 -15.33
N THR A 245 -8.12 17.70 -16.08
CA THR A 245 -9.26 17.03 -16.72
C THR A 245 -9.48 15.66 -16.10
N CYS A 246 -10.73 15.21 -16.06
CA CYS A 246 -11.09 13.88 -15.56
C CYS A 246 -11.55 13.03 -16.74
N ASP A 247 -10.63 12.23 -17.28
CA ASP A 247 -10.84 11.46 -18.49
C ASP A 247 -11.54 10.13 -18.15
N PRO A 248 -12.58 9.72 -18.90
CA PRO A 248 -13.28 8.46 -18.63
C PRO A 248 -12.35 7.26 -18.80
N MET A 249 -12.43 6.32 -17.85
CA MET A 249 -11.72 5.05 -17.91
C MET A 249 -12.57 3.97 -18.58
N TYR A 250 -11.92 3.05 -19.29
CA TYR A 250 -12.59 1.98 -20.03
C TYR A 250 -11.98 0.63 -19.69
N CYS A 251 -12.83 -0.39 -19.51
CA CYS A 251 -12.41 -1.77 -19.61
C CYS A 251 -12.17 -2.15 -21.07
N GLY A 252 -11.35 -3.19 -21.27
CA GLY A 252 -11.20 -3.85 -22.56
C GLY A 252 -12.45 -4.62 -23.00
N PRO A 253 -12.32 -5.46 -24.03
CA PRO A 253 -13.43 -6.25 -24.56
C PRO A 253 -14.13 -7.08 -23.48
N ALA A 254 -15.42 -7.34 -23.69
CA ALA A 254 -16.22 -8.16 -22.79
C ALA A 254 -15.59 -9.56 -22.63
N PRO A 255 -15.51 -10.10 -21.40
CA PRO A 255 -14.90 -11.40 -21.17
C PRO A 255 -15.71 -12.52 -21.83
N HIS A 256 -15.02 -13.44 -22.50
CA HIS A 256 -15.66 -14.60 -23.11
C HIS A 256 -15.71 -15.78 -22.12
N PHE A 257 -16.89 -16.35 -21.92
CA PHE A 257 -17.10 -17.53 -21.09
C PHE A 257 -17.49 -18.74 -21.95
N LEU A 258 -16.87 -19.89 -21.70
CA LEU A 258 -17.09 -21.10 -22.52
C LEU A 258 -18.55 -21.58 -22.48
N PHE A 259 -19.17 -21.49 -21.31
CA PHE A 259 -20.49 -22.06 -21.00
C PHE A 259 -21.59 -21.02 -20.82
N ALA A 260 -21.33 -19.77 -21.20
CA ALA A 260 -22.30 -18.69 -21.13
C ALA A 260 -22.22 -17.79 -22.36
N GLU A 261 -23.32 -17.12 -22.66
CA GLU A 261 -23.44 -16.17 -23.75
C GLU A 261 -23.85 -14.81 -23.21
N LEU A 262 -23.29 -13.77 -23.82
CA LEU A 262 -23.61 -12.40 -23.46
C LEU A 262 -24.98 -12.04 -24.02
N THR A 263 -25.88 -11.51 -23.18
CA THR A 263 -27.27 -11.23 -23.62
C THR A 263 -27.37 -10.04 -24.57
N THR A 264 -26.38 -9.15 -24.56
CA THR A 264 -26.35 -7.92 -25.37
C THR A 264 -24.94 -7.69 -25.89
N ALA A 265 -24.76 -7.62 -27.20
CA ALA A 265 -23.46 -7.29 -27.79
C ALA A 265 -22.99 -5.90 -27.33
N VAL A 266 -21.71 -5.81 -26.94
CA VAL A 266 -21.06 -4.57 -26.52
C VAL A 266 -19.78 -4.41 -27.34
N GLY A 267 -19.41 -3.15 -27.64
CA GLY A 267 -18.19 -2.86 -28.40
C GLY A 267 -16.90 -3.16 -27.63
N ASP A 268 -15.76 -2.87 -28.27
CA ASP A 268 -14.42 -3.23 -27.76
C ASP A 268 -13.99 -2.48 -26.50
N ARG A 269 -14.69 -1.41 -26.14
CA ARG A 269 -14.43 -0.59 -24.96
C ARG A 269 -15.71 -0.26 -24.23
N SER A 270 -15.72 -0.52 -22.92
CA SER A 270 -16.86 -0.24 -22.04
C SER A 270 -16.45 0.70 -20.92
N PRO A 271 -17.19 1.79 -20.65
CA PRO A 271 -16.86 2.69 -19.56
C PRO A 271 -16.96 1.99 -18.20
N VAL A 272 -16.15 2.43 -17.24
CA VAL A 272 -16.23 1.94 -15.85
C VAL A 272 -17.66 2.06 -15.30
N GLY A 273 -18.10 1.03 -14.58
CA GLY A 273 -19.46 0.91 -14.07
C GLY A 273 -20.44 0.23 -15.03
N THR A 274 -20.04 -0.05 -16.29
CA THR A 274 -20.84 -0.85 -17.22
C THR A 274 -21.12 -2.23 -16.64
N LYS A 275 -22.37 -2.68 -16.75
CA LYS A 275 -22.83 -3.98 -16.25
C LYS A 275 -23.29 -4.84 -17.41
N LEU A 276 -22.64 -5.98 -17.60
CA LEU A 276 -22.95 -6.98 -18.61
C LEU A 276 -23.68 -8.14 -17.96
N ARG A 277 -24.75 -8.61 -18.63
CA ARG A 277 -25.49 -9.79 -18.19
C ARG A 277 -25.17 -10.96 -19.12
N TYR A 278 -24.78 -12.08 -18.52
CA TYR A 278 -24.57 -13.33 -19.22
C TYR A 278 -25.70 -14.32 -18.91
N GLN A 279 -25.94 -15.23 -19.85
CA GLN A 279 -26.88 -16.32 -19.72
C GLN A 279 -26.16 -17.64 -19.94
N CYS A 280 -26.36 -18.61 -19.06
CA CYS A 280 -25.77 -19.94 -19.23
C CYS A 280 -26.30 -20.60 -20.50
N LYS A 281 -25.42 -21.29 -21.22
CA LYS A 281 -25.79 -22.10 -22.38
C LYS A 281 -26.67 -23.29 -21.95
N PRO A 282 -27.47 -23.89 -22.85
CA PRO A 282 -28.25 -25.09 -22.54
C PRO A 282 -27.37 -26.21 -21.97
N GLY A 283 -27.86 -26.91 -20.93
CA GLY A 283 -27.09 -27.91 -20.17
C GLY A 283 -26.28 -27.36 -19.00
N TYR A 284 -26.25 -26.04 -18.81
CA TYR A 284 -25.58 -25.34 -17.71
C TYR A 284 -26.56 -24.50 -16.90
N ALA A 285 -26.27 -24.34 -15.60
CA ALA A 285 -27.05 -23.53 -14.67
C ALA A 285 -26.15 -22.57 -13.89
N ALA A 286 -26.75 -21.48 -13.41
CA ALA A 286 -26.06 -20.54 -12.53
C ALA A 286 -25.69 -21.26 -11.21
N ALA A 287 -24.41 -21.21 -10.87
CA ALA A 287 -23.90 -21.73 -9.62
C ALA A 287 -24.44 -20.91 -8.43
N SER A 288 -24.75 -21.60 -7.33
CA SER A 288 -25.29 -20.94 -6.13
C SER A 288 -24.31 -19.91 -5.57
N GLY A 289 -24.82 -18.72 -5.25
CA GLY A 289 -24.02 -17.61 -4.72
C GLY A 289 -23.13 -16.89 -5.73
N LYS A 290 -23.11 -17.32 -7.00
CA LYS A 290 -22.38 -16.66 -8.09
C LYS A 290 -23.29 -15.79 -8.94
N SER A 291 -22.73 -14.72 -9.50
CA SER A 291 -23.48 -13.72 -10.25
C SER A 291 -23.22 -13.85 -11.75
N SER A 292 -24.29 -13.84 -12.56
CA SER A 292 -24.20 -13.68 -14.01
C SER A 292 -24.05 -12.22 -14.47
N LEU A 293 -23.98 -11.29 -13.52
CA LEU A 293 -23.75 -9.87 -13.73
C LEU A 293 -22.27 -9.56 -13.57
N VAL A 294 -21.62 -9.18 -14.66
CA VAL A 294 -20.20 -8.81 -14.73
C VAL A 294 -20.09 -7.30 -14.85
N THR A 295 -19.34 -6.66 -13.96
CA THR A 295 -19.21 -5.19 -13.89
C THR A 295 -17.80 -4.76 -14.27
N CYS A 296 -17.68 -3.70 -15.07
CA CYS A 296 -16.39 -3.04 -15.30
C CYS A 296 -16.02 -2.23 -14.06
N LEU A 297 -14.97 -2.65 -13.36
CA LEU A 297 -14.52 -2.09 -12.08
C LEU A 297 -13.64 -0.85 -12.29
N SER A 298 -13.42 -0.10 -11.20
CA SER A 298 -12.60 1.14 -11.20
C SER A 298 -11.12 0.91 -11.49
N ASP A 299 -10.64 -0.32 -11.35
CA ASP A 299 -9.28 -0.74 -11.70
C ASP A 299 -9.14 -1.15 -13.18
N THR A 300 -10.16 -0.85 -14.01
CA THR A 300 -10.25 -1.20 -15.44
C THR A 300 -10.35 -2.70 -15.73
N THR A 301 -10.65 -3.52 -14.71
CA THR A 301 -10.88 -4.96 -14.87
C THR A 301 -12.37 -5.32 -14.86
N TRP A 302 -12.70 -6.48 -15.41
CA TRP A 302 -14.05 -7.04 -15.32
C TRP A 302 -14.17 -7.92 -14.07
N SER A 303 -15.28 -7.82 -13.35
CA SER A 303 -15.60 -8.71 -12.21
C SER A 303 -16.01 -10.12 -12.66
N ALA A 304 -15.24 -10.72 -13.57
CA ALA A 304 -15.53 -11.98 -14.23
C ALA A 304 -15.27 -13.17 -13.29
N ASP A 305 -16.28 -14.01 -13.09
CA ASP A 305 -16.15 -15.32 -12.43
C ASP A 305 -16.43 -16.40 -13.49
N PRO A 306 -15.42 -17.11 -14.02
CA PRO A 306 -15.61 -18.08 -15.09
C PRO A 306 -16.46 -19.29 -14.69
N ASP A 307 -16.57 -19.57 -13.39
CA ASP A 307 -17.25 -20.74 -12.84
C ASP A 307 -18.69 -20.41 -12.39
N PHE A 308 -19.26 -19.28 -12.83
CA PHE A 308 -20.65 -18.92 -12.51
C PHE A 308 -21.68 -19.79 -13.23
N CYS A 309 -21.33 -20.40 -14.37
CA CYS A 309 -22.15 -21.39 -15.07
C CYS A 309 -21.55 -22.78 -14.93
N ILE A 310 -22.24 -23.65 -14.20
CA ILE A 310 -21.81 -25.03 -13.95
C ILE A 310 -22.71 -26.01 -14.69
N ARG A 311 -22.18 -27.19 -15.00
CA ARG A 311 -22.96 -28.25 -15.64
C ARG A 311 -24.13 -28.65 -14.75
N GLN A 312 -25.30 -28.79 -15.35
CA GLN A 312 -26.46 -29.37 -14.68
C GLN A 312 -26.25 -30.89 -14.48
N GLN A 313 -26.99 -31.47 -13.55
CA GLN A 313 -26.91 -32.88 -13.20
C GLN A 313 -28.22 -33.59 -13.55
N CYS A 314 -28.13 -34.69 -14.28
CA CYS A 314 -29.26 -35.59 -14.50
C CYS A 314 -29.58 -36.36 -13.21
N THR A 315 -30.85 -36.72 -13.01
CA THR A 315 -31.27 -37.54 -11.87
C THR A 315 -30.51 -38.87 -11.89
N PRO A 316 -29.76 -39.24 -10.83
CA PRO A 316 -29.04 -40.51 -10.81
C PRO A 316 -30.01 -41.68 -11.06
N PRO A 317 -29.84 -42.45 -12.14
CA PRO A 317 -30.77 -43.53 -12.47
C PRO A 317 -30.58 -44.70 -11.51
N THR A 318 -31.66 -45.43 -11.27
CA THR A 318 -31.68 -46.62 -10.41
C THR A 318 -32.27 -47.79 -11.18
N ILE A 319 -31.64 -48.96 -11.11
CA ILE A 319 -32.13 -50.21 -11.72
C ILE A 319 -32.22 -51.30 -10.65
N GLU A 320 -33.31 -52.06 -10.61
CA GLU A 320 -33.46 -53.20 -9.70
C GLU A 320 -32.71 -54.42 -10.25
N ASN A 321 -32.06 -55.19 -9.38
CA ASN A 321 -31.24 -56.36 -9.75
C ASN A 321 -30.15 -56.03 -10.80
N GLY A 322 -29.58 -54.83 -10.73
CA GLY A 322 -28.47 -54.39 -11.57
C GLY A 322 -27.69 -53.23 -10.96
N ASP A 323 -26.57 -52.89 -11.58
CA ASP A 323 -25.65 -51.84 -11.19
C ASP A 323 -25.55 -50.75 -12.26
N VAL A 324 -25.42 -49.50 -11.81
CA VAL A 324 -25.13 -48.34 -12.66
C VAL A 324 -23.67 -47.95 -12.49
N THR A 325 -22.91 -48.01 -13.58
CA THR A 325 -21.51 -47.57 -13.61
C THR A 325 -21.43 -46.18 -14.24
N ALA A 326 -20.91 -45.21 -13.49
CA ALA A 326 -20.82 -43.81 -13.91
C ALA A 326 -19.59 -43.12 -13.30
N SER A 327 -18.94 -42.23 -14.05
CA SER A 327 -17.89 -41.33 -13.55
C SER A 327 -18.46 -40.03 -12.98
N SER A 328 -19.59 -39.56 -13.52
CA SER A 328 -20.38 -38.45 -13.00
C SER A 328 -21.80 -38.51 -13.59
N PHE A 329 -22.73 -37.75 -13.03
CA PHE A 329 -24.10 -37.60 -13.56
C PHE A 329 -24.32 -36.21 -14.21
N LEU A 330 -23.23 -35.50 -14.52
CA LEU A 330 -23.29 -34.16 -15.11
C LEU A 330 -23.63 -34.21 -16.60
N PHE A 331 -24.14 -33.11 -17.12
CA PHE A 331 -24.37 -32.89 -18.56
C PHE A 331 -23.20 -33.41 -19.42
N GLU A 332 -23.54 -34.11 -20.51
CA GLU A 332 -22.66 -34.85 -21.43
C GLU A 332 -22.04 -36.17 -20.91
N SER A 333 -22.25 -36.53 -19.65
CA SER A 333 -21.79 -37.82 -19.11
C SER A 333 -22.61 -38.99 -19.65
N VAL A 334 -21.96 -40.14 -19.76
CA VAL A 334 -22.58 -41.41 -20.16
C VAL A 334 -22.52 -42.38 -18.98
N VAL A 335 -23.65 -43.01 -18.69
CA VAL A 335 -23.76 -44.09 -17.69
C VAL A 335 -24.02 -45.39 -18.39
N THR A 336 -23.51 -46.49 -17.82
CA THR A 336 -23.70 -47.84 -18.35
C THR A 336 -24.38 -48.72 -17.32
N PHE A 337 -25.26 -49.60 -17.79
CA PHE A 337 -26.09 -50.47 -16.97
C PHE A 337 -25.65 -51.92 -17.12
N ALA A 338 -25.59 -52.65 -16.00
CA ALA A 338 -25.30 -54.07 -15.98
C ALA A 338 -26.25 -54.80 -15.02
N CYS A 339 -26.81 -55.93 -15.42
CA CYS A 339 -27.67 -56.72 -14.53
C CYS A 339 -26.85 -57.66 -13.65
N HIS A 340 -27.36 -57.94 -12.45
CA HIS A 340 -26.81 -58.94 -11.55
C HIS A 340 -26.92 -60.35 -12.17
N PRO A 341 -26.10 -61.33 -11.72
CA PRO A 341 -26.16 -62.69 -12.23
C PRO A 341 -27.57 -63.30 -12.12
N GLY A 342 -28.03 -63.95 -13.19
CA GLY A 342 -29.38 -64.53 -13.26
C GLY A 342 -30.45 -63.62 -13.89
N TYR A 343 -30.08 -62.39 -14.26
CA TYR A 343 -30.97 -61.44 -14.94
C TYR A 343 -30.44 -61.05 -16.32
N GLU A 344 -31.33 -60.64 -17.21
CA GLU A 344 -31.05 -60.14 -18.56
C GLU A 344 -31.49 -58.68 -18.69
N LEU A 345 -30.64 -57.84 -19.26
CA LEU A 345 -30.93 -56.42 -19.45
C LEU A 345 -31.91 -56.21 -20.61
N LYS A 346 -33.05 -55.58 -20.33
CA LYS A 346 -34.04 -55.17 -21.32
C LYS A 346 -34.06 -53.65 -21.45
N GLY A 347 -33.69 -53.15 -22.63
CA GLY A 347 -33.59 -51.72 -22.93
C GLY A 347 -32.18 -51.32 -23.39
N SER A 348 -31.88 -50.02 -23.31
CA SER A 348 -30.57 -49.48 -23.70
C SER A 348 -29.50 -49.82 -22.64
N PRO A 349 -28.31 -50.33 -23.02
CA PRO A 349 -27.25 -50.66 -22.07
C PRO A 349 -26.50 -49.42 -21.54
N SER A 350 -26.76 -48.24 -22.12
CA SER A 350 -26.18 -46.97 -21.69
C SER A 350 -27.14 -45.82 -21.93
N ALA A 351 -27.00 -44.75 -21.15
CA ALA A 351 -27.73 -43.49 -21.35
C ALA A 351 -26.77 -42.30 -21.25
N LYS A 352 -27.02 -41.26 -22.06
CA LYS A 352 -26.26 -39.99 -22.05
C LYS A 352 -27.12 -38.86 -21.48
N CYS A 353 -26.53 -38.06 -20.60
CA CYS A 353 -27.18 -36.87 -20.04
C CYS A 353 -27.18 -35.75 -21.10
N VAL A 354 -28.36 -35.42 -21.63
CA VAL A 354 -28.56 -34.46 -22.73
C VAL A 354 -29.48 -33.32 -22.29
N VAL A 355 -29.57 -32.26 -23.11
CA VAL A 355 -30.49 -31.14 -22.84
C VAL A 355 -31.93 -31.61 -23.07
N SER A 356 -32.80 -31.36 -22.09
CA SER A 356 -34.23 -31.67 -22.17
C SER A 356 -35.03 -30.49 -21.62
N GLY A 357 -35.75 -29.78 -22.50
CA GLY A 357 -36.45 -28.54 -22.15
C GLY A 357 -35.50 -27.47 -21.60
N ASN A 358 -35.76 -27.01 -20.37
CA ASN A 358 -34.94 -26.01 -19.66
C ASN A 358 -33.86 -26.64 -18.76
N GLY A 359 -33.73 -27.96 -18.78
CA GLY A 359 -32.83 -28.72 -17.91
C GLY A 359 -32.04 -29.77 -18.67
N VAL A 360 -31.67 -30.84 -17.96
CA VAL A 360 -31.04 -32.02 -18.53
C VAL A 360 -31.82 -33.26 -18.13
N ASP A 361 -31.85 -34.24 -19.03
CA ASP A 361 -32.42 -35.56 -18.78
C ASP A 361 -31.63 -36.62 -19.57
N TRP A 362 -31.85 -37.88 -19.22
CA TRP A 362 -31.26 -39.00 -19.95
C TRP A 362 -31.90 -39.13 -21.33
N ASP A 363 -31.07 -39.33 -22.36
CA ASP A 363 -31.52 -39.52 -23.75
C ASP A 363 -32.39 -40.78 -23.95
N THR A 364 -32.27 -41.74 -23.04
CA THR A 364 -32.99 -43.00 -23.03
C THR A 364 -33.49 -43.31 -21.62
N ALA A 365 -34.65 -43.97 -21.53
CA ALA A 365 -35.21 -44.39 -20.25
C ALA A 365 -34.36 -45.48 -19.59
N PRO A 366 -34.29 -45.54 -18.24
CA PRO A 366 -33.56 -46.59 -17.54
C PRO A 366 -34.04 -48.00 -17.94
N PRO A 367 -33.13 -48.95 -18.23
CA PRO A 367 -33.51 -50.33 -18.54
C PRO A 367 -33.99 -51.06 -17.27
N TYR A 368 -34.60 -52.23 -17.44
CA TYR A 368 -34.92 -53.14 -16.35
C TYR A 368 -34.27 -54.50 -16.54
N CYS A 369 -34.01 -55.19 -15.42
CA CYS A 369 -33.38 -56.50 -15.40
C CYS A 369 -34.46 -57.58 -15.25
N GLU A 370 -34.65 -58.38 -16.29
CA GLU A 370 -35.63 -59.47 -16.32
C GLU A 370 -34.98 -60.77 -15.84
N SER A 371 -35.62 -61.49 -14.91
CA SER A 371 -35.09 -62.77 -14.42
C SER A 371 -35.02 -63.79 -15.56
N ARG A 372 -33.87 -64.44 -15.70
CA ARG A 372 -33.66 -65.54 -16.65
C ARG A 372 -34.29 -66.85 -16.19
N LEU A 373 -34.76 -66.93 -14.94
CA LEU A 373 -35.45 -68.12 -14.44
C LEU A 373 -36.92 -68.07 -14.85
N PRO A 374 -37.44 -69.13 -15.52
CA PRO A 374 -38.87 -69.24 -15.75
C PRO A 374 -39.61 -69.26 -14.41
N ARG A 375 -40.76 -68.60 -14.31
CA ARG A 375 -41.64 -68.74 -13.14
C ARG A 375 -42.05 -70.20 -13.03
N ILE A 376 -41.47 -70.92 -12.06
CA ILE A 376 -41.79 -72.33 -11.82
C ILE A 376 -43.14 -72.40 -11.13
N LEU A 377 -44.16 -72.76 -11.89
CA LEU A 377 -45.54 -72.94 -11.43
C LEU A 377 -45.86 -74.44 -11.33
N CYS A 378 -46.27 -74.87 -10.15
CA CYS A 378 -46.90 -76.17 -10.00
C CYS A 378 -48.36 -76.10 -10.45
N LYS A 379 -48.84 -77.17 -11.09
CA LYS A 379 -50.27 -77.37 -11.30
C LYS A 379 -51.00 -77.49 -9.96
N ASP A 380 -52.33 -77.41 -9.99
CA ASP A 380 -53.16 -77.63 -8.80
C ASP A 380 -52.71 -78.91 -8.03
N PRO A 381 -52.65 -78.85 -6.69
CA PRO A 381 -52.23 -79.99 -5.87
C PRO A 381 -53.11 -81.23 -6.12
N PRO A 382 -52.54 -82.45 -6.07
CA PRO A 382 -53.29 -83.68 -6.31
C PRO A 382 -54.48 -83.84 -5.36
N THR A 383 -55.65 -84.19 -5.88
CA THR A 383 -56.79 -84.56 -5.04
C THR A 383 -56.63 -86.00 -4.56
N ILE A 384 -56.74 -86.22 -3.24
CA ILE A 384 -56.72 -87.55 -2.63
C ILE A 384 -58.13 -87.95 -2.16
N ASP A 385 -58.53 -89.20 -2.41
CA ASP A 385 -59.85 -89.70 -1.98
C ASP A 385 -59.96 -89.71 -0.46
N ASN A 386 -61.08 -89.20 0.07
CA ASN A 386 -61.34 -89.04 1.51
C ASN A 386 -60.39 -88.10 2.28
N GLY A 387 -59.57 -87.31 1.57
CA GLY A 387 -58.81 -86.20 2.14
C GLY A 387 -59.25 -84.85 1.60
N MET A 388 -58.79 -83.78 2.24
CA MET A 388 -59.00 -82.39 1.84
C MET A 388 -57.71 -81.62 2.08
N HIS A 389 -57.38 -80.66 1.21
CA HIS A 389 -56.18 -79.84 1.39
C HIS A 389 -56.52 -78.34 1.48
N ASN A 390 -55.60 -77.57 2.04
CA ASN A 390 -55.74 -76.11 2.16
C ASN A 390 -55.41 -75.33 0.88
N GLY A 391 -54.91 -75.99 -0.16
CA GLY A 391 -54.71 -75.39 -1.49
C GLY A 391 -56.04 -74.99 -2.13
N THR A 392 -56.17 -73.73 -2.54
CA THR A 392 -57.41 -73.21 -3.15
C THR A 392 -57.32 -73.36 -4.68
N LYS A 393 -58.40 -73.83 -5.32
CA LYS A 393 -58.40 -74.00 -6.78
C LYS A 393 -58.28 -72.63 -7.48
N GLY A 394 -57.31 -72.48 -8.37
CA GLY A 394 -57.05 -71.23 -9.09
C GLY A 394 -56.06 -70.27 -8.41
N THR A 395 -55.40 -70.66 -7.32
CA THR A 395 -54.24 -69.92 -6.80
C THR A 395 -52.97 -70.33 -7.55
N GLU A 396 -52.12 -69.35 -7.91
CA GLU A 396 -50.82 -69.64 -8.51
C GLU A 396 -49.87 -70.27 -7.47
N PHE A 397 -49.59 -71.57 -7.61
CA PHE A 397 -48.64 -72.28 -6.74
C PHE A 397 -47.22 -72.12 -7.28
N VAL A 398 -46.50 -71.11 -6.80
CA VAL A 398 -45.10 -70.85 -7.16
C VAL A 398 -44.13 -71.80 -6.42
N TYR A 399 -42.91 -71.94 -6.93
CA TYR A 399 -41.82 -72.67 -6.27
C TYR A 399 -41.74 -72.37 -4.75
N GLY A 400 -41.71 -73.41 -3.94
CA GLY A 400 -41.72 -73.33 -2.47
C GLY A 400 -43.11 -73.24 -1.82
N SER A 401 -44.19 -73.11 -2.61
CA SER A 401 -45.57 -73.16 -2.09
C SER A 401 -45.83 -74.48 -1.37
N VAL A 402 -46.46 -74.45 -0.19
CA VAL A 402 -46.74 -75.63 0.63
C VAL A 402 -48.24 -75.85 0.74
N VAL A 403 -48.68 -77.07 0.46
CA VAL A 403 -50.08 -77.50 0.60
C VAL A 403 -50.17 -78.59 1.65
N VAL A 404 -51.06 -78.42 2.61
CA VAL A 404 -51.26 -79.32 3.75
C VAL A 404 -52.58 -80.06 3.61
N TYR A 405 -52.54 -81.37 3.81
CA TYR A 405 -53.67 -82.28 3.70
C TYR A 405 -54.23 -82.65 5.08
N LYS A 406 -55.53 -82.91 5.11
CA LYS A 406 -56.30 -83.33 6.28
C LYS A 406 -57.30 -84.40 5.87
N CYS A 407 -57.47 -85.42 6.71
CA CYS A 407 -58.45 -86.48 6.49
C CYS A 407 -59.88 -86.01 6.77
N LYS A 408 -60.86 -86.65 6.13
CA LYS A 408 -62.24 -86.72 6.63
C LYS A 408 -62.33 -87.72 7.79
N ASP A 409 -63.37 -87.62 8.61
CA ASP A 409 -63.52 -88.43 9.84
C ASP A 409 -63.48 -89.94 9.55
N GLY A 410 -62.72 -90.71 10.36
CA GLY A 410 -62.54 -92.16 10.23
C GLY A 410 -61.28 -92.63 9.49
N PHE A 411 -60.42 -91.70 9.05
CA PHE A 411 -59.17 -92.00 8.35
C PHE A 411 -57.96 -91.27 8.96
N THR A 412 -56.78 -91.89 8.93
CA THR A 412 -55.52 -91.27 9.39
C THR A 412 -54.50 -91.18 8.25
N LEU A 413 -53.69 -90.11 8.26
CA LEU A 413 -52.62 -89.89 7.27
C LEU A 413 -51.48 -90.89 7.50
N ALA A 414 -51.09 -91.59 6.44
CA ALA A 414 -49.91 -92.42 6.39
C ALA A 414 -48.79 -91.67 5.64
N GLY A 415 -47.85 -91.08 6.39
CA GLY A 415 -46.71 -90.33 5.84
C GLY A 415 -46.77 -88.83 6.15
N ALA A 416 -46.06 -88.04 5.34
CA ALA A 416 -45.99 -86.58 5.51
C ALA A 416 -47.34 -85.92 5.19
N ALA A 417 -47.78 -84.98 6.04
CA ALA A 417 -49.07 -84.30 5.89
C ALA A 417 -49.05 -83.12 4.92
N SER A 418 -47.89 -82.77 4.37
CA SER A 418 -47.72 -81.63 3.47
C SER A 418 -46.80 -81.95 2.30
N ILE A 419 -47.10 -81.32 1.16
CA ILE A 419 -46.25 -81.35 -0.03
C ILE A 419 -45.85 -79.91 -0.38
N HIS A 420 -44.68 -79.75 -0.98
CA HIS A 420 -44.20 -78.45 -1.45
C HIS A 420 -43.87 -78.48 -2.94
N CYS A 421 -44.08 -77.36 -3.61
CA CYS A 421 -43.78 -77.18 -5.02
C CYS A 421 -42.27 -77.08 -5.21
N LYS A 422 -41.68 -78.01 -5.96
CA LYS A 422 -40.25 -78.06 -6.28
C LYS A 422 -40.03 -78.02 -7.80
N ALA A 423 -38.80 -77.72 -8.19
CA ALA A 423 -38.37 -77.78 -9.58
C ALA A 423 -37.88 -79.20 -9.91
N ASP A 424 -38.27 -79.73 -11.07
CA ASP A 424 -37.62 -80.92 -11.63
C ASP A 424 -36.29 -80.57 -12.33
N HIS A 425 -35.62 -81.59 -12.89
CA HIS A 425 -34.35 -81.43 -13.62
C HIS A 425 -34.47 -80.58 -14.90
N GLN A 426 -35.69 -80.24 -15.33
CA GLN A 426 -36.02 -79.45 -16.51
C GLN A 426 -36.67 -78.11 -16.14
N TYR A 427 -36.62 -77.72 -14.86
CA TYR A 427 -37.21 -76.49 -14.30
C TYR A 427 -38.75 -76.39 -14.45
N HIS A 428 -39.45 -77.52 -14.56
CA HIS A 428 -40.91 -77.57 -14.43
C HIS A 428 -41.33 -77.71 -12.96
N GLY A 429 -42.47 -77.11 -12.61
CA GLY A 429 -43.04 -77.20 -11.26
C GLY A 429 -43.70 -78.56 -11.02
N VAL A 430 -43.15 -79.32 -10.09
CA VAL A 430 -43.69 -80.62 -9.65
C VAL A 430 -43.83 -80.65 -8.13
N TRP A 431 -44.82 -81.38 -7.61
CA TRP A 431 -45.00 -81.53 -6.17
C TRP A 431 -44.00 -82.53 -5.57
N SER A 432 -43.63 -82.34 -4.30
CA SER A 432 -42.76 -83.26 -3.58
C SER A 432 -43.42 -84.63 -3.33
N GLU A 433 -42.73 -85.72 -3.66
CA GLU A 433 -43.12 -87.09 -3.34
C GLU A 433 -42.57 -87.54 -1.97
N PRO A 434 -43.24 -88.45 -1.25
CA PRO A 434 -44.48 -89.15 -1.63
C PRO A 434 -45.76 -88.31 -1.41
N THR A 435 -46.77 -88.47 -2.27
CA THR A 435 -48.12 -87.93 -2.01
C THR A 435 -48.74 -88.53 -0.74
N PRO A 436 -49.47 -87.76 0.09
CA PRO A 436 -50.05 -88.28 1.33
C PRO A 436 -51.12 -89.35 1.08
N GLU A 437 -50.99 -90.51 1.73
CA GLU A 437 -51.95 -91.62 1.64
C GLU A 437 -52.83 -91.70 2.90
N LEU A 438 -54.04 -92.25 2.79
CA LEU A 438 -54.99 -92.39 3.89
C LEU A 438 -55.25 -93.86 4.24
N LYS A 439 -55.25 -94.20 5.54
CA LYS A 439 -55.59 -95.53 6.05
C LYS A 439 -56.86 -95.47 6.91
N THR A 440 -57.69 -96.51 6.81
CA THR A 440 -58.92 -96.67 7.60
C THR A 440 -58.59 -97.06 9.04
N GLU A 441 -59.26 -96.43 10.01
CA GLU A 441 -59.27 -96.85 11.41
C GLU A 441 -59.95 -98.24 11.53
N ALA A 442 -59.16 -99.32 11.55
CA ALA A 442 -59.67 -100.65 11.82
C ALA A 442 -59.86 -100.84 13.33
N SER A 443 -61.11 -100.90 13.77
CA SER A 443 -61.50 -101.33 15.12
C SER A 443 -61.30 -102.84 15.26
N TYR A 444 -60.29 -103.31 16.00
CA TYR A 444 -60.29 -104.70 16.51
C TYR A 444 -59.51 -104.88 17.82
N LEU A 445 -60.28 -105.24 18.85
CA LEU A 445 -59.87 -105.81 20.12
C LEU A 445 -59.44 -107.27 19.91
N SER A 446 -58.23 -107.60 20.39
CA SER A 446 -57.82 -108.87 21.03
C SER A 446 -57.78 -110.22 20.27
N LEU A 447 -56.57 -110.80 20.31
CA LEU A 447 -56.17 -112.16 20.78
C LEU A 447 -55.77 -113.27 19.77
N VAL A 448 -54.48 -113.63 19.92
CA VAL A 448 -53.88 -115.00 20.01
C VAL A 448 -53.53 -115.73 18.71
N GLY A 449 -52.25 -116.16 18.64
CA GLY A 449 -51.96 -117.51 18.15
C GLY A 449 -50.67 -117.73 17.35
N ILE A 450 -49.53 -117.80 18.04
CA ILE A 450 -48.56 -118.91 17.93
C ILE A 450 -47.69 -119.00 16.64
N PHE A 451 -46.40 -118.66 16.83
CA PHE A 451 -45.19 -119.15 16.14
C PHE A 451 -45.25 -120.66 15.81
N PRO A 452 -44.60 -121.17 14.74
CA PRO A 452 -43.18 -121.54 14.91
C PRO A 452 -42.27 -121.53 13.67
N LEU A 453 -40.96 -121.41 13.96
CA LEU A 453 -39.78 -122.12 13.38
C LEU A 453 -39.60 -122.21 11.84
N LEU A 454 -38.40 -122.25 11.23
CA LEU A 454 -36.97 -122.05 11.53
C LEU A 454 -36.26 -122.45 10.20
N LEU A 455 -34.97 -122.14 10.09
CA LEU A 455 -33.97 -122.54 9.07
C LEU A 455 -33.85 -121.66 7.82
N ALA A 456 -32.67 -121.34 7.30
CA ALA A 456 -31.28 -121.46 7.74
C ALA A 456 -30.36 -121.12 6.54
N ILE A 457 -29.22 -120.48 6.83
CA ILE A 457 -27.89 -120.77 6.24
C ILE A 457 -27.68 -120.37 4.77
N LEU A 458 -26.56 -119.80 4.30
CA LEU A 458 -25.30 -119.22 4.79
C LEU A 458 -24.47 -118.95 3.51
N VAL A 459 -23.21 -118.51 3.65
CA VAL A 459 -22.11 -118.50 2.65
C VAL A 459 -21.97 -117.22 1.81
N MET A 460 -20.84 -116.50 1.71
CA MET A 460 -19.51 -116.39 2.38
C MET A 460 -18.77 -115.20 1.71
N ASN A 461 -18.18 -114.26 2.46
CA ASN A 461 -16.74 -114.06 2.79
C ASN A 461 -15.83 -113.51 1.66
N ILE A 462 -15.17 -112.37 1.89
CA ILE A 462 -13.81 -112.22 2.46
C ILE A 462 -13.76 -110.91 3.25
#